data_AF-A0AA43RJN0-F1
#
_entry.id   AF-A0AA43RJN0-F1
#
_cell.length_a   1.000
_cell.length_b   1.000
_cell.length_c   1.000
_cell.angle_alpha   90.00
_cell.angle_beta   90.00
_cell.angle_gamma   90.00
#
_symmetry.space_group_name_H-M   'P 1'
#
loop_
_entity.id
_entity.type
_entity.pdbx_description
1 polymer ?
#
loop_
_entity_poly.entity_id
_entity_poly.type
_entity_poly.pdbx_seq_one_letter_code
_entity_poly.pdbx_strand_id
1 'polypeptide(L)'
;MDPILGELTTQAATILMQNTASIVAEKVQSIKAKRNDKEAVAELTEIINDLVEKNAQLQSLAQAYKQELVAQQITEEDIEYITETLMPLVEKMLAASEKPVPQSTFDVMKELLSKETFNVMQLLGFNFKQAIGVPLTHLLSDFISNQSPAAKGENTQHALLSLQLKLIDLAQDPESYERYLRLTGNGTVS
;
A
#
# COMPACT_ATOMS: atom_id res chain seq x y z
N MET A 1 -6.70 -2.92 -9.28
CA MET A 1 -5.33 -3.35 -9.59
C MET A 1 -4.39 -2.38 -8.92
N ASP A 2 -3.28 -2.87 -8.37
CA ASP A 2 -2.24 -2.02 -7.80
C ASP A 2 -1.79 -1.00 -8.87
N PRO A 3 -1.84 0.32 -8.59
CA PRO A 3 -1.50 1.34 -9.59
C PRO A 3 -0.11 1.14 -10.21
N ILE A 4 0.83 0.60 -9.43
CA ILE A 4 2.20 0.33 -9.87
C ILE A 4 2.23 -0.84 -10.87
N LEU A 5 1.51 -1.94 -10.61
CA LEU A 5 1.43 -3.08 -11.52
C LEU A 5 0.73 -2.71 -12.84
N GLY A 6 -0.28 -1.82 -12.78
CA GLY A 6 -0.94 -1.28 -13.96
C GLY A 6 0.03 -0.52 -14.86
N GLU A 7 0.85 0.36 -14.29
CA GLU A 7 1.86 1.09 -15.06
C GLU A 7 2.90 0.15 -15.67
N LEU A 8 3.44 -0.79 -14.89
CA LEU A 8 4.45 -1.76 -15.35
C LEU A 8 3.93 -2.58 -16.55
N THR A 9 2.68 -3.05 -16.51
CA THR A 9 2.09 -3.82 -17.61
C THR A 9 1.89 -2.99 -18.89
N THR A 10 1.50 -1.71 -18.76
CA THR A 10 1.36 -0.81 -19.92
C THR A 10 2.71 -0.48 -20.58
N GLN A 11 3.76 -0.27 -19.78
CA GLN A 11 5.11 -0.07 -20.28
C GLN A 11 5.62 -1.32 -21.01
N ALA A 12 5.38 -2.52 -20.46
CA ALA A 12 5.74 -3.78 -21.11
C ALA A 12 5.07 -3.94 -22.47
N ALA A 13 3.76 -3.72 -22.53
CA ALA A 13 2.98 -3.81 -23.76
C ALA A 13 3.49 -2.84 -24.83
N THR A 14 3.82 -1.61 -24.44
CA THR A 14 4.36 -0.59 -25.34
C THR A 14 5.69 -1.03 -25.96
N ILE A 15 6.63 -1.51 -25.14
CA ILE A 15 7.95 -1.97 -25.62
C ILE A 15 7.82 -3.19 -26.55
N LEU A 16 6.93 -4.12 -26.22
CA LEU A 16 6.68 -5.31 -27.04
C LEU A 16 6.02 -4.97 -28.39
N MET A 17 5.03 -4.08 -28.40
CA MET A 17 4.36 -3.64 -29.63
C MET A 17 5.33 -2.95 -30.60
N GLN A 18 6.28 -2.16 -30.09
CA GLN A 18 7.26 -1.46 -30.92
C GLN A 18 8.37 -2.36 -31.49
N ASN A 19 8.53 -3.59 -30.98
CA ASN A 19 9.61 -4.52 -31.36
C ASN A 19 9.12 -5.90 -31.77
N THR A 20 7.90 -6.00 -32.30
CA THR A 20 7.44 -7.27 -32.83
C THR A 20 8.37 -7.74 -33.96
N ALA A 21 8.55 -9.05 -34.06
CA ALA A 21 9.40 -9.65 -35.09
C ALA A 21 8.99 -9.20 -36.50
N SER A 22 7.69 -8.97 -36.74
CA SER A 22 7.17 -8.45 -38.00
C SER A 22 7.66 -7.03 -38.30
N ILE A 23 7.60 -6.09 -37.34
CA ILE A 23 8.07 -4.71 -37.53
C ILE A 23 9.58 -4.68 -37.80
N VAL A 24 10.35 -5.48 -37.05
CA VAL A 24 11.81 -5.59 -37.25
C VAL A 24 12.10 -6.21 -38.63
N ALA A 25 11.38 -7.26 -39.02
CA ALA A 25 11.54 -7.89 -40.32
C ALA A 25 11.21 -6.94 -41.47
N GLU A 26 10.13 -6.15 -41.36
CA GLU A 26 9.76 -5.12 -42.33
C GLU A 26 10.85 -4.05 -42.45
N LYS A 27 11.39 -3.56 -41.33
CA LYS A 27 12.53 -2.61 -41.35
C LYS A 27 13.75 -3.21 -42.05
N VAL A 28 14.12 -4.45 -41.71
CA VAL A 28 15.25 -5.15 -42.34
C VAL A 28 15.01 -5.36 -43.84
N GLN A 29 13.79 -5.69 -44.25
CA GLN A 29 13.44 -5.88 -45.65
C GLN A 29 13.49 -4.56 -46.43
N SER A 30 13.01 -3.47 -45.84
CA SER A 30 13.10 -2.11 -46.39
C SER A 30 14.55 -1.69 -46.63
N ILE A 31 15.44 -1.93 -45.66
CA ILE A 31 16.89 -1.66 -45.78
C ILE A 31 17.49 -2.45 -46.95
N LYS A 32 17.18 -3.75 -47.05
CA LYS A 32 17.67 -4.61 -48.14
C LYS A 32 17.18 -4.14 -49.52
N ALA A 33 15.99 -3.55 -49.60
CA ALA A 33 15.45 -3.04 -50.85
C ALA A 33 16.18 -1.78 -51.37
N LYS A 34 16.77 -0.97 -50.49
CA LYS A 34 17.50 0.27 -50.84
C LYS A 34 18.83 0.02 -51.57
N ARG A 35 19.38 -1.21 -51.52
CA ARG A 35 20.65 -1.64 -52.20
C ARG A 35 21.85 -0.70 -51.98
N ASN A 36 21.91 0.01 -50.85
CA ASN A 36 23.04 0.84 -50.46
C ASN A 36 23.76 0.21 -49.26
N ASP A 37 24.87 -0.48 -49.51
CA ASP A 37 25.55 -1.28 -48.49
C ASP A 37 26.10 -0.44 -47.32
N LYS A 38 26.52 0.81 -47.57
CA LYS A 38 27.02 1.70 -46.50
C LYS A 38 25.90 2.20 -45.58
N GLU A 39 24.77 2.61 -46.15
CA GLU A 39 23.59 3.00 -45.35
C GLU A 39 22.96 1.79 -44.66
N ALA A 40 22.96 0.62 -45.31
CA ALA A 40 22.41 -0.59 -44.74
C ALA A 40 23.11 -1.02 -43.45
N VAL A 41 24.44 -0.92 -43.39
CA VAL A 41 25.19 -1.24 -42.16
C VAL A 41 24.83 -0.27 -41.03
N ALA A 42 24.67 1.02 -41.32
CA ALA A 42 24.30 2.02 -40.32
C ALA A 42 22.87 1.77 -39.78
N GLU A 43 21.88 1.60 -40.67
CA GLU A 43 20.48 1.35 -40.30
C GLU A 43 20.31 0.01 -39.55
N LEU A 44 21.05 -1.04 -39.93
CA LEU A 44 21.03 -2.32 -39.21
C LEU A 44 21.68 -2.21 -37.82
N THR A 45 22.75 -1.43 -37.69
CA THR A 45 23.39 -1.17 -36.39
C THR A 45 22.45 -0.40 -35.46
N GLU A 46 21.69 0.56 -36.00
CA GLU A 46 20.65 1.27 -35.26
C GLU A 46 19.58 0.30 -34.76
N ILE A 47 19.06 -0.58 -35.62
CA ILE A 47 18.08 -1.61 -35.23
C ILE A 47 18.62 -2.50 -34.10
N ILE A 48 19.88 -2.93 -34.19
CA ILE A 48 20.52 -3.76 -33.15
C ILE A 48 20.60 -2.99 -31.83
N ASN A 49 21.03 -1.74 -31.86
CA ASN A 49 21.13 -0.91 -30.65
C ASN A 49 19.75 -0.70 -30.01
N ASP A 50 18.73 -0.42 -30.83
CA ASP A 50 17.33 -0.30 -30.39
C ASP A 50 16.85 -1.58 -29.68
N LEU A 51 17.10 -2.75 -30.29
CA LEU A 51 16.76 -4.06 -29.71
C LEU A 51 17.48 -4.32 -28.39
N VAL A 52 18.75 -3.95 -28.29
CA VAL A 52 19.55 -4.10 -27.06
C VAL A 52 19.01 -3.20 -25.95
N GLU A 53 18.71 -1.93 -26.27
CA GLU A 53 18.16 -0.99 -25.30
C GLU A 53 16.79 -1.46 -24.78
N LYS A 54 15.88 -1.84 -25.68
CA LYS A 54 14.56 -2.35 -25.31
C LYS A 54 14.62 -3.66 -24.53
N ASN A 55 15.61 -4.51 -24.79
CA ASN A 55 15.85 -5.71 -23.96
C ASN A 55 16.24 -5.32 -22.53
N ALA A 56 17.17 -4.38 -22.36
CA ALA A 56 17.57 -3.89 -21.04
C ALA A 56 16.39 -3.26 -20.28
N GLN A 57 15.55 -2.48 -20.98
CA GLN A 57 14.31 -1.91 -20.40
C GLN A 57 13.35 -3.02 -19.94
N LEU A 58 13.11 -4.06 -20.75
CA LEU A 58 12.26 -5.19 -20.37
C LEU A 58 12.83 -5.98 -19.18
N GLN A 59 14.16 -6.15 -19.10
CA GLN A 59 14.80 -6.78 -17.95
C GLN A 59 14.61 -5.98 -16.66
N SER A 60 14.81 -4.67 -16.73
CA SER A 60 14.55 -3.76 -15.60
C SER A 60 13.09 -3.82 -15.16
N LEU A 61 12.17 -3.80 -16.12
CA LEU A 61 10.74 -3.87 -15.88
C LEU A 61 10.32 -5.20 -15.24
N ALA A 62 10.87 -6.32 -15.74
CA ALA A 62 10.65 -7.64 -15.17
C ALA A 62 11.19 -7.73 -13.73
N GLN A 63 12.34 -7.10 -13.45
CA GLN A 63 12.90 -7.04 -12.11
C GLN A 63 12.01 -6.22 -11.15
N ALA A 64 11.51 -5.07 -11.59
CA ALA A 64 10.56 -4.27 -10.81
C ALA A 64 9.25 -5.03 -10.56
N TYR A 65 8.71 -5.69 -11.59
CA TYR A 65 7.52 -6.53 -11.47
C TYR A 65 7.73 -7.70 -10.50
N LYS A 66 8.90 -8.35 -10.55
CA LYS A 66 9.29 -9.39 -9.60
C LYS A 66 9.38 -8.84 -8.18
N GLN A 67 9.94 -7.66 -7.97
CA GLN A 67 10.03 -7.05 -6.64
C GLN A 67 8.65 -6.76 -6.06
N GLU A 68 7.73 -6.25 -6.87
CA GLU A 68 6.35 -6.02 -6.43
C GLU A 68 5.62 -7.31 -6.09
N LEU A 69 5.83 -8.40 -6.85
CA LEU A 69 5.23 -9.70 -6.56
C LEU A 69 5.89 -10.43 -5.38
N VAL A 70 7.21 -10.37 -5.27
CA VAL A 70 7.95 -10.97 -4.15
C VAL A 70 7.62 -10.25 -2.85
N ALA A 71 7.42 -8.93 -2.88
CA ALA A 71 6.95 -8.19 -1.70
C ALA A 71 5.53 -8.59 -1.23
N GLN A 72 4.77 -9.31 -2.07
CA GLN A 72 3.44 -9.83 -1.73
C GLN A 72 3.45 -11.30 -1.31
N GLN A 73 4.50 -12.06 -1.66
CA GLN A 73 4.62 -13.47 -1.32
C GLN A 73 5.51 -13.65 -0.09
N ILE A 74 4.99 -14.39 0.89
CA ILE A 74 5.75 -14.76 2.09
C ILE A 74 6.31 -16.16 1.84
N THR A 75 7.59 -16.40 2.13
CA THR A 75 8.17 -17.73 1.95
C THR A 75 7.68 -18.68 3.04
N GLU A 76 7.74 -19.99 2.80
CA GLU A 76 7.31 -20.96 3.81
C GLU A 76 8.12 -20.87 5.11
N GLU A 77 9.42 -20.55 4.99
CA GLU A 77 10.33 -20.28 6.10
C GLU A 77 9.93 -19.01 6.88
N ASP A 78 9.53 -17.95 6.18
CA ASP A 78 9.03 -16.72 6.81
C ASP A 78 7.69 -16.97 7.52
N ILE A 79 6.79 -17.77 6.95
CA ILE A 79 5.52 -18.16 7.59
C ILE A 79 5.82 -18.90 8.90
N GLU A 80 6.74 -19.86 8.87
CA GLU A 80 7.13 -20.63 10.05
C GLU A 80 7.70 -19.70 11.13
N TYR A 81 8.62 -18.80 10.77
CA TYR A 81 9.16 -17.80 11.68
C TYR A 81 8.10 -16.87 12.28
N ILE A 82 7.17 -16.38 11.45
CA ILE A 82 6.07 -15.50 11.88
C ILE A 82 5.16 -16.24 12.85
N THR A 83 4.73 -17.45 12.52
CA THR A 83 3.80 -18.23 13.37
C THR A 83 4.42 -18.61 14.72
N GLU A 84 5.69 -19.02 14.73
CA GLU A 84 6.42 -19.36 15.95
C GLU A 84 6.76 -18.14 16.83
N THR A 85 6.98 -16.97 16.22
CA THR A 85 7.38 -15.75 16.95
C THR A 85 6.16 -14.95 17.43
N LEU A 86 5.11 -14.87 16.61
CA LEU A 86 3.91 -14.09 16.94
C LEU A 86 3.12 -14.72 18.08
N MET A 87 3.02 -16.05 18.13
CA MET A 87 2.25 -16.76 19.15
C MET A 87 2.68 -16.39 20.59
N PRO A 88 3.97 -16.50 20.96
CA PRO A 88 4.47 -16.07 22.26
C PRO A 88 4.32 -14.58 22.52
N LEU A 89 4.40 -13.74 21.49
CA LEU A 89 4.26 -12.29 21.62
C LEU A 89 2.80 -11.92 21.95
N VAL A 90 1.85 -12.52 21.25
CA VAL A 90 0.41 -12.34 21.50
C VAL A 90 0.05 -12.83 22.89
N GLU A 91 0.57 -13.98 23.33
CA GLU A 91 0.39 -14.47 24.71
C GLU A 91 0.89 -13.48 25.77
N LYS A 92 2.08 -12.90 25.56
CA LYS A 92 2.64 -11.88 26.47
C LYS A 92 1.80 -10.60 26.49
N MET A 93 1.32 -10.14 25.34
CA MET A 93 0.47 -8.94 25.28
C MET A 93 -0.90 -9.18 25.91
N LEU A 94 -1.50 -10.35 25.71
CA LEU A 94 -2.77 -10.74 26.34
C LEU A 94 -2.62 -10.89 27.85
N ALA A 95 -1.51 -11.45 28.34
CA ALA A 95 -1.21 -11.53 29.76
C ALA A 95 -0.99 -10.15 30.41
N ALA A 96 -0.52 -9.16 29.64
CA ALA A 96 -0.34 -7.78 30.07
C ALA A 96 -1.62 -6.93 29.94
N SER A 97 -2.66 -7.45 29.30
CA SER A 97 -3.95 -6.77 29.10
C SER A 97 -4.82 -6.87 30.35
N GLU A 98 -5.38 -5.74 30.80
CA GLU A 98 -6.35 -5.70 31.89
C GLU A 98 -7.70 -6.36 31.55
N LYS A 99 -7.97 -6.60 30.27
CA LYS A 99 -9.18 -7.28 29.80
C LYS A 99 -8.87 -8.73 29.45
N PRO A 100 -9.50 -9.72 30.11
CA PRO A 100 -9.35 -11.12 29.77
C PRO A 100 -9.99 -11.38 28.41
N VAL A 101 -9.18 -11.82 27.44
CA VAL A 101 -9.69 -12.30 26.15
C VAL A 101 -10.21 -13.74 26.33
N PRO A 102 -11.42 -14.07 25.86
CA PRO A 102 -11.94 -15.42 25.94
C PRO A 102 -11.01 -16.43 25.27
N GLN A 103 -10.79 -17.57 25.92
CA GLN A 103 -9.92 -18.63 25.43
C GLN A 103 -10.35 -19.16 24.06
N SER A 104 -11.66 -19.19 23.79
CA SER A 104 -12.22 -19.53 22.48
C SER A 104 -11.80 -18.59 21.36
N THR A 105 -11.69 -17.28 21.63
CA THR A 105 -11.20 -16.30 20.65
C THR A 105 -9.72 -16.50 20.36
N PHE A 106 -8.95 -16.88 21.38
CA PHE A 106 -7.53 -17.18 21.25
C PHE A 106 -7.29 -18.45 20.42
N ASP A 107 -8.10 -19.49 20.63
CA ASP A 107 -8.03 -20.72 19.83
C ASP A 107 -8.35 -20.47 18.35
N VAL A 108 -9.34 -19.63 18.05
CA VAL A 108 -9.64 -19.19 16.67
C VAL A 108 -8.47 -18.42 16.07
N MET A 109 -7.82 -17.52 16.83
CA MET A 109 -6.64 -16.81 16.34
C MET A 109 -5.47 -17.75 16.06
N LYS A 110 -5.26 -18.78 16.90
CA LYS A 110 -4.25 -19.83 16.67
C LYS A 110 -4.48 -20.56 15.36
N GLU A 111 -5.73 -20.90 15.07
CA GLU A 111 -6.09 -21.62 13.84
C GLU A 111 -5.89 -20.75 12.58
N LEU A 112 -6.21 -19.46 12.67
CA LEU A 112 -5.99 -18.47 11.59
C LEU A 112 -4.51 -18.16 11.36
N LEU A 113 -3.70 -18.22 12.42
CA LEU A 113 -2.24 -18.05 12.38
C LEU A 113 -1.50 -19.38 12.20
N SER A 114 -2.17 -20.46 11.78
CA SER A 114 -1.49 -21.70 11.44
C SER A 114 -0.80 -21.60 10.07
N LYS A 115 0.27 -22.38 9.90
CA LYS A 115 1.04 -22.47 8.65
C LYS A 115 0.14 -22.87 7.47
N GLU A 116 -0.75 -23.84 7.70
CA GLU A 116 -1.70 -24.33 6.70
C GLU A 116 -2.67 -23.23 6.26
N THR A 117 -3.26 -22.48 7.18
CA THR A 117 -4.20 -21.38 6.85
C THR A 117 -3.48 -20.27 6.10
N PHE A 118 -2.26 -19.93 6.51
CA PHE A 118 -1.44 -18.93 5.82
C PHE A 118 -1.13 -19.33 4.37
N ASN A 119 -0.75 -20.59 4.16
CA ASN A 119 -0.51 -21.15 2.82
C ASN A 119 -1.78 -21.14 1.95
N VAL A 120 -2.92 -21.52 2.51
CA VAL A 120 -4.22 -21.47 1.79
C VAL A 120 -4.56 -20.04 1.40
N MET A 121 -4.42 -19.07 2.32
CA MET A 121 -4.66 -17.66 2.02
C MET A 121 -3.70 -17.12 0.96
N GLN A 122 -2.42 -17.52 0.99
CA GLN A 122 -1.45 -17.17 -0.04
C GLN A 122 -1.82 -17.72 -1.42
N LEU A 123 -2.28 -18.97 -1.50
CA LEU A 123 -2.75 -19.58 -2.75
C LEU A 123 -4.00 -18.89 -3.30
N LEU A 124 -4.86 -18.36 -2.43
CA LEU A 124 -6.03 -17.56 -2.81
C LEU A 124 -5.66 -16.12 -3.23
N GLY A 125 -4.38 -15.74 -3.14
CA GLY A 125 -3.90 -14.41 -3.52
C GLY A 125 -4.06 -13.35 -2.44
N PHE A 126 -4.12 -13.75 -1.16
CA PHE A 126 -4.20 -12.81 -0.04
C PHE A 126 -2.92 -11.97 0.08
N ASN A 127 -3.07 -10.64 0.11
CA ASN A 127 -1.95 -9.72 0.28
C ASN A 127 -1.71 -9.40 1.77
N PHE A 128 -0.81 -10.14 2.40
CA PHE A 128 -0.51 -10.01 3.83
C PHE A 128 0.09 -8.66 4.23
N LYS A 129 0.90 -8.05 3.36
CA LYS A 129 1.47 -6.72 3.61
C LYS A 129 0.37 -5.67 3.77
N GLN A 130 -0.62 -5.70 2.90
CA GLN A 130 -1.71 -4.73 2.92
C GLN A 130 -2.77 -5.05 3.99
N ALA A 131 -3.12 -6.32 4.15
CA ALA A 131 -4.19 -6.73 5.07
C ALA A 131 -3.75 -6.77 6.55
N ILE A 132 -2.47 -7.01 6.83
CA ILE A 132 -1.95 -7.15 8.21
C ILE A 132 -0.82 -6.17 8.48
N GLY A 133 0.18 -6.08 7.60
CA GLY A 133 1.36 -5.24 7.80
C GLY A 133 1.04 -3.74 7.96
N VAL A 134 0.23 -3.17 7.06
CA VAL A 134 -0.17 -1.76 7.11
C VAL A 134 -0.98 -1.44 8.37
N PRO A 135 -2.05 -2.18 8.73
CA PRO A 135 -2.77 -1.96 9.97
C PRO A 135 -1.88 -2.05 11.22
N LEU A 136 -0.97 -3.03 11.29
CA LEU A 136 -0.04 -3.17 12.41
C LEU A 136 0.92 -1.97 12.50
N THR A 137 1.39 -1.47 11.36
CA THR A 137 2.25 -0.28 11.30
C THR A 137 1.52 0.95 11.83
N HIS A 138 0.26 1.15 11.46
CA HIS A 138 -0.56 2.25 11.96
C HIS A 138 -0.79 2.12 13.47
N LEU A 139 -1.18 0.93 13.96
CA LEU A 139 -1.38 0.69 15.39
C LEU A 139 -0.11 0.97 16.21
N LEU A 140 1.05 0.54 15.72
CA LEU A 140 2.31 0.78 16.40
C LEU A 140 2.68 2.27 16.38
N SER A 141 2.46 2.95 15.25
CA SER A 141 2.63 4.40 15.12
C SER A 141 1.74 5.17 16.10
N ASP A 142 0.46 4.79 16.20
CA ASP A 142 -0.51 5.41 17.12
C ASP A 142 -0.12 5.15 18.59
N PHE A 143 0.32 3.94 18.90
CA PHE A 143 0.78 3.57 20.24
C PHE A 143 2.00 4.38 20.67
N ILE A 144 3.01 4.50 19.80
CA ILE A 144 4.21 5.31 20.04
C ILE A 144 3.84 6.79 20.16
N SER A 145 2.96 7.28 19.28
CA SER A 145 2.52 8.68 19.28
C SER A 145 1.76 9.03 20.55
N ASN A 146 0.87 8.16 21.03
CA ASN A 146 0.17 8.34 22.30
C ASN A 146 1.06 8.28 23.54
N GLN A 147 2.24 7.63 23.45
CA GLN A 147 3.25 7.67 24.51
C GLN A 147 4.18 8.90 24.44
N SER A 148 4.26 9.58 23.30
CA SER A 148 5.10 10.76 23.11
C SER A 148 4.35 12.05 23.45
N PRO A 149 4.90 12.95 24.31
CA PRO A 149 4.25 14.21 24.65
C PRO A 149 4.04 15.18 23.46
N ALA A 150 4.66 14.91 22.31
CA ALA A 150 4.55 15.72 21.09
C ALA A 150 3.27 15.48 20.27
N ALA A 151 2.55 14.35 20.47
CA ALA A 151 1.32 14.04 19.73
C ALA A 151 0.06 14.72 20.30
N LYS A 152 0.20 15.67 21.23
CA LYS A 152 -0.93 16.51 21.68
C LYS A 152 -1.42 17.48 20.60
N GLY A 153 -0.71 17.60 19.48
CA GLY A 153 -1.07 18.47 18.36
C GLY A 153 -2.28 18.00 17.54
N GLU A 154 -2.49 16.69 17.36
CA GLU A 154 -3.62 16.18 16.55
C GLU A 154 -4.95 16.21 17.31
N ASN A 155 -4.90 16.18 18.64
CA ASN A 155 -6.07 16.41 19.49
C ASN A 155 -6.66 17.82 19.32
N THR A 156 -5.95 18.77 18.71
CA THR A 156 -6.50 20.10 18.42
C THR A 156 -7.59 20.06 17.36
N GLN A 157 -7.49 19.20 16.35
CA GLN A 157 -8.50 19.10 15.29
C GLN A 157 -9.79 18.46 15.82
N HIS A 158 -9.67 17.36 16.57
CA HIS A 158 -10.82 16.74 17.24
C HIS A 158 -11.44 17.66 18.29
N ALA A 159 -10.63 18.39 19.05
CA ALA A 159 -11.13 19.38 20.00
C ALA A 159 -11.86 20.53 19.30
N LEU A 160 -11.32 21.02 18.18
CA LEU A 160 -11.94 22.11 17.40
C LEU A 160 -13.26 21.66 16.77
N LEU A 161 -13.33 20.44 16.22
CA LEU A 161 -14.56 19.88 15.68
C LEU A 161 -15.61 19.67 16.79
N SER A 162 -15.19 19.15 17.95
CA SER A 162 -16.09 18.97 19.10
C SER A 162 -16.63 20.30 19.64
N LEU A 163 -15.80 21.37 19.60
CA LEU A 163 -16.21 22.71 19.98
C LEU A 163 -17.23 23.28 18.96
N GLN A 164 -16.98 23.10 17.66
CA GLN A 164 -17.88 23.53 16.60
C GLN A 164 -19.26 22.87 16.72
N LEU A 165 -19.31 21.56 16.98
CA LEU A 165 -20.58 20.84 17.18
C LEU A 165 -21.35 21.38 18.39
N LYS A 166 -20.67 21.61 19.52
CA LYS A 166 -21.29 22.21 20.71
C LYS A 166 -21.82 23.62 20.47
N LEU A 167 -21.17 24.42 19.62
CA LEU A 167 -21.64 25.75 19.24
C LEU A 167 -22.88 25.66 18.33
N ILE A 168 -22.97 24.65 17.47
CA ILE A 168 -24.15 24.40 16.63
C ILE A 168 -25.33 23.96 17.50
N ASP A 169 -25.11 23.05 18.44
CA ASP A 169 -26.15 22.63 19.42
C ASP A 169 -26.62 23.82 20.26
N LEU A 170 -25.69 24.68 20.69
CA LEU A 170 -25.98 25.90 21.42
C LEU A 170 -26.82 26.90 20.60
N ALA A 171 -26.62 26.96 19.28
CA ALA A 171 -27.37 27.83 18.38
C ALA A 171 -28.75 27.27 17.99
N GLN A 172 -28.97 25.96 18.12
CA GLN A 172 -30.26 25.32 17.87
C GLN A 172 -31.22 25.44 19.05
N ASP A 173 -30.72 25.62 20.28
CA ASP A 173 -31.51 25.85 21.48
C ASP A 173 -31.59 27.35 21.86
N PRO A 174 -32.74 28.02 21.67
CA PRO A 174 -32.90 29.45 21.92
C PRO A 174 -32.55 29.88 23.35
N GLU A 175 -32.82 29.04 24.35
CA GLU A 175 -32.53 29.39 25.74
C GLU A 175 -31.04 29.27 26.09
N SER A 176 -30.35 28.30 25.50
CA SER A 176 -28.92 28.08 25.76
C SER A 176 -28.05 29.13 25.06
N TYR A 177 -28.46 29.60 23.87
CA TYR A 177 -27.86 30.75 23.20
C TYR A 177 -27.99 32.04 24.02
N GLU A 178 -29.17 32.32 24.58
CA GLU A 178 -29.42 33.47 25.46
C GLU A 178 -28.57 33.43 26.73
N ARG A 179 -28.43 32.25 27.35
CA ARG A 179 -27.53 32.05 28.51
C ARG A 179 -26.07 32.31 28.15
N TYR A 180 -25.61 31.89 26.97
CA TYR A 180 -24.26 32.15 26.49
C TYR A 180 -24.00 33.64 26.18
N LEU A 181 -24.96 34.34 25.59
CA LEU A 181 -24.86 35.79 25.34
C LEU A 181 -24.77 36.60 26.64
N ARG A 182 -25.49 36.19 27.68
CA ARG A 182 -25.39 36.78 29.03
C ARG A 182 -24.02 36.55 29.68
N LEU A 183 -23.43 35.37 29.48
CA LEU A 183 -22.11 35.02 30.03
C LEU A 183 -20.95 35.67 29.27
N THR A 184 -21.10 35.94 27.98
CA THR A 184 -20.08 36.56 27.12
C THR A 184 -20.17 38.09 27.05
N GLY A 185 -21.09 38.70 27.80
CA GLY A 185 -21.20 40.15 27.95
C GLY A 185 -21.87 40.88 26.77
N ASN A 186 -22.46 40.15 25.82
CA ASN A 186 -23.14 40.70 24.64
C ASN A 186 -24.68 40.62 24.72
N GLY A 187 -25.25 40.19 25.85
CA GLY A 187 -26.70 40.19 26.05
C GLY A 187 -27.23 41.60 26.32
N THR A 188 -28.10 42.11 25.44
CA THR A 188 -28.87 43.32 25.70
C THR A 188 -29.77 43.08 26.90
N VAL A 189 -29.56 43.85 27.98
CA VAL A 189 -30.50 43.97 29.08
C VAL A 189 -31.74 44.68 28.55
N SER A 190 -32.86 43.97 28.49
CA SER A 190 -34.18 44.59 28.47
C SER A 190 -35.17 43.74 29.24
#